data_AF-A0A2V7JQP4-F1
#
_entry.id   AF-A0A2V7JQP4-F1
#
_cell.length_a   1.000
_cell.length_b   1.000
_cell.length_c   1.000
_cell.angle_alpha   90.00
_cell.angle_beta   90.00
_cell.angle_gamma   90.00
#
_symmetry.space_group_name_H-M   'P 1'
#
loop_
_entity.id
_entity.type
_entity.pdbx_description
1 polymer ?
#
loop_
_entity_poly.entity_id
_entity_poly.type
_entity_poly.pdbx_seq_one_letter_code
_entity_poly.pdbx_strand_id
1 'polypeptide(L)'
;MTTLRQIELRCPVCDNEFKSQSVVSTNAFGGKRTDFHERAAGTQPLAYLIHMCSECGYSGGEADFTAGADVSPVLKQQVFKELAPLRPSLVCGSEKYEAAAKVAQWQGTDPRHVADLLLRAAWCCVDEGDVEAERYFRRHAAWMFEEALNAYDGVPREERAILTYLVGELWRRIGDTTKAAVWFEAVANEVTDLQNQQWVIDAAEQQRLNPREWFG
;
A
#
# COMPACT_ATOMS: atom_id res chain seq x y z
N MET A 1 -11.11 5.46 18.73
CA MET A 1 -10.67 6.66 17.97
C MET A 1 -9.17 6.59 17.79
N THR A 2 -8.64 7.04 16.66
CA THR A 2 -7.19 7.04 16.41
C THR A 2 -6.50 8.11 17.26
N THR A 3 -5.41 7.74 17.94
CA THR A 3 -4.59 8.64 18.74
C THR A 3 -3.23 8.83 18.07
N LEU A 4 -2.83 10.09 17.89
CA LEU A 4 -1.57 10.49 17.28
C LEU A 4 -0.67 11.16 18.31
N ARG A 5 0.64 10.97 18.18
CA ARG A 5 1.67 11.73 18.92
C ARG A 5 2.56 12.48 17.95
N GLN A 6 3.10 13.62 18.38
CA GLN A 6 4.17 14.28 17.64
C GLN A 6 5.49 13.51 17.84
N ILE A 7 6.28 13.43 16.77
CA ILE A 7 7.62 12.85 16.77
C ILE A 7 8.58 13.78 16.02
N GLU A 8 9.86 13.67 16.32
CA GLU A 8 10.95 14.37 15.61
C GLU A 8 11.79 13.32 14.90
N LEU A 9 12.06 13.54 13.61
CA LEU A 9 12.77 12.62 12.74
C LEU A 9 13.93 13.34 12.06
N ARG A 10 14.99 12.59 11.75
CA ARG A 10 16.12 13.08 10.96
C ARG A 10 16.22 12.28 9.68
N CYS A 11 16.24 12.96 8.53
CA CYS A 11 16.30 12.31 7.23
C CYS A 11 17.69 11.67 6.99
N PRO A 12 17.78 10.37 6.67
CA PRO A 12 19.07 9.71 6.42
C PRO A 12 19.70 10.09 5.06
N VAL A 13 18.92 10.74 4.17
CA VAL A 13 19.39 11.19 2.85
C VAL A 13 20.08 12.55 2.95
N CYS A 14 19.39 13.54 3.53
CA CYS A 14 19.81 14.95 3.51
C CYS A 14 20.06 15.57 4.90
N ASP A 15 20.00 14.77 5.97
CA ASP A 15 20.21 15.18 7.37
C ASP A 15 19.22 16.21 7.94
N ASN A 16 18.20 16.62 7.17
CA ASN A 16 17.19 17.54 7.66
C ASN A 16 16.40 16.95 8.84
N GLU A 17 16.24 17.74 9.91
CA GLU A 17 15.39 17.42 11.06
C GLU A 17 14.00 18.01 10.84
N PHE A 18 12.97 17.21 11.06
CA PHE A 18 11.58 17.62 10.83
C PHE A 18 10.62 16.97 11.82
N LYS A 19 9.46 17.62 12.01
CA LYS A 19 8.39 17.12 12.87
C LYS A 19 7.40 16.30 12.05
N SER A 20 6.92 15.21 12.64
CA SER A 20 5.85 14.39 12.07
C SER A 20 4.85 13.96 13.15
N GLN A 21 3.85 13.19 12.74
CA GLN A 21 2.91 12.55 13.65
C GLN A 21 2.95 11.04 13.41
N SER A 22 2.90 10.27 14.50
CA SER A 22 2.90 8.81 14.48
C SER A 22 1.69 8.27 15.23
N VAL A 23 1.20 7.11 14.79
CA VAL A 23 0.01 6.45 15.34
C VAL A 23 0.37 5.74 16.63
N VAL A 24 -0.27 6.11 17.73
CA VAL A 24 -0.11 5.44 19.04
C VAL A 24 -1.07 4.27 19.15
N SER A 25 -2.32 4.49 18.75
CA SER A 25 -3.37 3.48 18.74
C SER A 25 -4.45 3.84 17.73
N THR A 26 -5.16 2.83 17.23
CA THR A 26 -6.29 3.01 16.33
C THR A 26 -7.35 1.94 16.61
N ASN A 27 -8.47 2.01 15.89
CA ASN A 27 -9.58 1.06 15.98
C ASN A 27 -9.96 0.56 14.58
N ALA A 28 -10.66 -0.57 14.48
CA ALA A 28 -11.14 -1.13 13.22
C ALA A 28 -12.68 -1.01 13.07
N PHE A 29 -13.29 -0.01 13.72
CA PHE A 29 -14.75 0.13 13.76
C PHE A 29 -15.36 0.79 12.51
N GLY A 30 -14.54 1.15 11.52
CA GLY A 30 -14.99 1.70 10.23
C GLY A 30 -15.31 0.65 9.17
N GLY A 31 -15.18 -0.64 9.51
CA GLY A 31 -15.40 -1.76 8.60
C GLY A 31 -14.20 -2.08 7.73
N LYS A 32 -14.30 -3.17 6.97
CA LYS A 32 -13.25 -3.65 6.06
C LYS A 32 -13.79 -3.70 4.64
N ARG A 33 -13.15 -2.98 3.72
CA ARG A 33 -13.48 -3.03 2.30
C ARG A 33 -13.01 -4.36 1.70
N THR A 34 -13.59 -4.71 0.56
CA THR A 34 -13.29 -5.98 -0.11
C THR A 34 -11.89 -6.05 -0.72
N ASP A 35 -11.22 -4.90 -0.90
CA ASP A 35 -9.78 -4.82 -1.19
C ASP A 35 -8.90 -4.84 0.08
N PHE A 36 -9.45 -5.31 1.20
CA PHE A 36 -8.83 -5.41 2.53
C PHE A 36 -8.50 -4.08 3.24
N HIS A 37 -8.94 -2.93 2.72
CA HIS A 37 -8.80 -1.66 3.44
C HIS A 37 -9.62 -1.67 4.75
N GLU A 38 -8.93 -1.77 5.88
CA GLU A 38 -9.53 -1.62 7.22
C GLU A 38 -9.62 -0.15 7.61
N ARG A 39 -10.82 0.30 7.97
CA ARG A 39 -11.07 1.69 8.33
C ARG A 39 -11.27 1.86 9.83
N ALA A 40 -10.81 2.99 10.33
CA ALA A 40 -11.10 3.44 11.68
C ALA A 40 -12.42 4.22 11.71
N ALA A 41 -13.12 4.17 12.85
CA ALA A 41 -14.07 5.22 13.18
C ALA A 41 -13.29 6.49 13.59
N GLY A 42 -13.53 7.59 12.86
CA GLY A 42 -12.85 8.87 13.02
C GLY A 42 -11.65 9.03 12.09
N THR A 43 -10.56 9.62 12.60
CA THR A 43 -9.32 9.86 11.84
C THR A 43 -8.71 8.56 11.33
N GLN A 44 -8.45 8.49 10.02
CA GLN A 44 -7.79 7.33 9.42
C GLN A 44 -6.29 7.33 9.75
N PRO A 45 -5.73 6.20 10.21
CA PRO A 45 -4.33 6.13 10.64
C PRO A 45 -3.33 6.09 9.48
N LEU A 46 -3.77 5.67 8.29
CA LEU A 46 -2.89 5.24 7.20
C LEU A 46 -1.88 6.30 6.76
N ALA A 47 -2.31 7.56 6.64
CA ALA A 47 -1.48 8.70 6.21
C ALA A 47 -0.37 9.10 7.22
N TYR A 48 -0.39 8.52 8.42
CA TYR A 48 0.55 8.77 9.51
C TYR A 48 1.52 7.60 9.75
N LEU A 49 1.40 6.50 9.00
CA LEU A 49 2.33 5.36 9.07
C LEU A 49 3.58 5.54 8.20
N ILE A 50 3.52 6.45 7.22
CA ILE A 50 4.65 6.87 6.39
C ILE A 50 4.98 8.33 6.70
N HIS A 51 6.27 8.60 6.82
CA HIS A 51 6.83 9.93 7.01
C HIS A 51 7.53 10.38 5.74
N MET A 52 7.57 11.69 5.51
CA MET A 52 8.25 12.29 4.38
C MET A 52 9.13 13.42 4.88
N CYS A 53 10.39 13.42 4.42
CA CYS A 53 11.30 14.54 4.66
C CYS A 53 10.81 15.79 3.92
N SER A 54 10.67 16.90 4.65
CA SER A 54 10.18 18.18 4.11
C SER A 54 11.12 18.86 3.11
N GLU A 55 12.37 18.41 2.98
CA GLU A 55 13.37 19.02 2.09
C GLU A 55 13.59 18.21 0.82
N CYS A 56 13.91 16.92 0.95
CA CYS A 56 14.29 16.06 -0.18
C CYS A 56 13.18 15.10 -0.64
N GLY A 57 12.05 15.04 0.07
CA GLY A 57 10.94 14.15 -0.29
C GLY A 57 11.16 12.67 0.00
N TYR A 58 12.29 12.27 0.62
CA TYR A 58 12.50 10.88 1.06
C TYR A 58 11.35 10.40 1.95
N SER A 59 10.78 9.25 1.64
CA SER A 59 9.63 8.69 2.35
C SER A 59 9.85 7.23 2.76
N GLY A 60 9.38 6.91 3.97
CA GLY A 60 9.49 5.59 4.59
C GLY A 60 8.73 5.51 5.90
N GLY A 61 8.75 4.35 6.54
CA GLY A 61 8.21 4.18 7.90
C GLY A 61 9.11 4.82 8.96
N GLU A 62 8.66 4.87 10.22
CA GLU A 62 9.40 5.49 11.33
C GLU A 62 10.82 4.89 11.49
N ALA A 63 10.98 3.57 11.26
CA ALA A 63 12.25 2.86 11.34
C ALA A 63 13.30 3.31 10.30
N ASP A 64 12.84 3.83 9.15
CA ASP A 64 13.72 4.27 8.06
C ASP A 64 14.38 5.63 8.34
N PHE A 65 14.02 6.29 9.45
CA PHE A 65 14.58 7.58 9.89
C PHE A 65 15.47 7.44 11.13
N THR A 66 15.96 6.24 11.39
CA THR A 66 16.87 5.97 12.51
C THR A 66 18.33 6.20 12.12
N ALA A 67 19.20 6.46 13.11
CA ALA A 67 20.63 6.67 12.88
C ALA A 67 21.36 5.46 12.26
N GLY A 68 20.76 4.26 12.32
CA GLY A 68 21.28 3.04 11.72
C GLY A 68 20.75 2.73 10.31
N ALA A 69 19.91 3.60 9.74
CA ALA A 69 19.39 3.41 8.39
C ALA A 69 20.53 3.53 7.37
N ASP A 70 20.83 2.42 6.68
CA ASP A 70 21.83 2.41 5.61
C ASP A 70 21.21 2.89 4.30
N VAL A 71 21.67 4.04 3.82
CA VAL A 71 21.20 4.65 2.59
C VAL A 71 22.35 4.69 1.60
N SER A 72 22.24 3.86 0.57
CA SER A 72 23.26 3.78 -0.48
C SER A 72 23.43 5.12 -1.20
N PRO A 73 24.65 5.45 -1.70
CA PRO A 73 24.87 6.66 -2.48
C PRO A 73 23.97 6.75 -3.72
N VAL A 74 23.64 5.61 -4.33
CA VAL A 74 22.72 5.52 -5.46
C VAL A 74 21.31 5.94 -5.05
N LEU A 75 20.82 5.46 -3.90
CA LEU A 75 19.51 5.87 -3.39
C LEU A 75 19.46 7.37 -3.11
N LYS A 76 20.50 7.93 -2.47
CA LYS A 76 20.59 9.39 -2.25
C LYS A 76 20.49 10.16 -3.57
N GLN A 77 21.22 9.72 -4.60
CA GLN A 77 21.21 10.35 -5.91
C GLN A 77 19.82 10.31 -6.55
N GLN A 78 19.11 9.18 -6.47
CA GLN A 78 17.76 9.06 -7.02
C GLN A 78 16.77 9.97 -6.28
N VAL A 79 16.83 10.02 -4.95
CA VAL A 79 15.98 10.92 -4.15
C VAL A 79 16.21 12.38 -4.54
N PHE A 80 17.46 12.82 -4.63
CA PHE A 80 17.76 14.19 -5.03
C PHE A 80 17.36 14.52 -6.48
N LYS A 81 17.34 13.52 -7.37
CA LYS A 81 17.01 13.69 -8.78
C LYS A 81 15.51 13.71 -9.04
N GLU A 82 14.75 12.88 -8.35
CA GLU A 82 13.35 12.58 -8.67
C GLU A 82 12.35 13.10 -7.63
N LEU A 83 12.76 13.30 -6.37
CA LEU A 83 11.87 13.76 -5.29
C LEU A 83 12.19 15.17 -4.78
N ALA A 84 13.47 15.59 -4.87
CA ALA A 84 13.91 16.89 -4.38
C ALA A 84 13.86 18.00 -5.46
N PRO A 85 13.76 19.28 -5.05
CA PRO A 85 13.34 19.71 -3.72
C PRO A 85 11.84 19.46 -3.54
N LEU A 86 11.44 19.07 -2.34
CA LEU A 86 10.03 19.04 -2.01
C LEU A 86 9.53 20.49 -1.95
N ARG A 87 8.53 20.84 -2.75
CA ARG A 87 7.94 22.18 -2.72
C ARG A 87 6.87 22.23 -1.62
N PRO A 88 6.68 23.37 -0.94
CA PRO A 88 5.79 23.46 0.21
C PRO A 88 4.32 23.45 -0.26
N SER A 89 3.74 22.27 -0.35
CA SER A 89 2.30 22.04 -0.35
C SER A 89 1.94 21.08 0.78
N LEU A 90 0.66 21.08 1.17
CA LEU A 90 0.12 20.09 2.08
C LEU A 90 0.32 18.70 1.43
N VAL A 91 1.28 17.93 1.92
CA VAL A 91 1.54 16.58 1.37
C VAL A 91 0.45 15.64 1.85
N CYS A 92 -0.27 15.08 0.89
CA CYS A 92 -1.33 14.11 1.11
C CYS A 92 -0.76 12.73 1.50
N GLY A 93 -1.61 11.85 2.05
CA GLY A 93 -1.18 10.50 2.43
C GLY A 93 -0.75 9.70 1.20
N SER A 94 -1.48 9.82 0.09
CA SER A 94 -1.19 9.15 -1.17
C SER A 94 0.20 9.48 -1.71
N GLU A 95 0.57 10.77 -1.72
CA GLU A 95 1.89 11.25 -2.17
C GLU A 95 3.04 10.68 -1.33
N LYS A 96 2.84 10.50 -0.01
CA LYS A 96 3.82 9.85 0.86
C LYS A 96 4.06 8.40 0.49
N TYR A 97 2.97 7.66 0.24
CA TYR A 97 3.08 6.26 -0.16
C TYR A 97 3.65 6.10 -1.58
N GLU A 98 3.35 7.01 -2.51
CA GLU A 98 3.98 7.01 -3.83
C GLU A 98 5.50 7.22 -3.72
N ALA A 99 5.93 8.22 -2.95
CA ALA A 99 7.35 8.46 -2.71
C ALA A 99 8.03 7.27 -2.03
N ALA A 100 7.38 6.66 -1.04
CA ALA A 100 7.88 5.45 -0.38
C ALA A 100 8.00 4.26 -1.36
N ALA A 101 7.02 4.08 -2.25
CA ALA A 101 7.06 3.03 -3.28
C ALA A 101 8.24 3.25 -4.26
N LYS A 102 8.53 4.49 -4.66
CA LYS A 102 9.70 4.82 -5.48
C LYS A 102 11.02 4.53 -4.76
N VAL A 103 11.12 4.90 -3.47
CA VAL A 103 12.28 4.59 -2.63
C VAL A 103 12.51 3.08 -2.55
N ALA A 104 11.45 2.31 -2.28
CA ALA A 104 11.48 0.85 -2.21
C ALA A 104 11.95 0.22 -3.54
N GLN A 105 11.44 0.71 -4.68
CA GLN A 105 11.88 0.28 -6.01
C GLN A 105 13.38 0.54 -6.24
N TRP A 106 13.89 1.72 -5.86
CA TRP A 106 15.33 2.03 -6.01
C TRP A 106 16.23 1.23 -5.08
N GLN A 107 15.69 0.78 -3.94
CA GLN A 107 16.36 -0.15 -3.03
C GLN A 107 16.32 -1.59 -3.53
N GLY A 108 15.54 -1.88 -4.58
CA GLY A 108 15.38 -3.23 -5.12
C GLY A 108 14.61 -4.15 -4.18
N THR A 109 13.68 -3.60 -3.39
CA THR A 109 12.77 -4.41 -2.55
C THR A 109 11.88 -5.29 -3.41
N ASP A 110 11.32 -6.35 -2.82
CA ASP A 110 10.46 -7.27 -3.55
C ASP A 110 9.22 -6.57 -4.16
N PRO A 111 8.71 -7.05 -5.31
CA PRO A 111 7.56 -6.45 -5.98
C PRO A 111 6.30 -6.36 -5.12
N ARG A 112 6.11 -7.31 -4.20
CA ARG A 112 4.95 -7.34 -3.31
C ARG A 112 4.99 -6.19 -2.30
N HIS A 113 6.16 -5.87 -1.75
CA HIS A 113 6.31 -4.72 -0.86
C HIS A 113 5.96 -3.41 -1.56
N VAL A 114 6.45 -3.22 -2.79
CA VAL A 114 6.11 -2.06 -3.62
C VAL A 114 4.61 -2.00 -3.90
N ALA A 115 3.99 -3.15 -4.20
CA ALA A 115 2.55 -3.25 -4.43
C ALA A 115 1.72 -2.86 -3.20
N ASP A 116 2.13 -3.26 -2.00
CA ASP A 116 1.46 -2.89 -0.74
C ASP A 116 1.50 -1.37 -0.51
N LEU A 117 2.65 -0.73 -0.76
CA LEU A 117 2.78 0.73 -0.66
C LEU A 117 1.85 1.44 -1.66
N LEU A 118 1.79 0.97 -2.91
CA LEU A 118 0.90 1.52 -3.94
C LEU A 118 -0.58 1.31 -3.59
N LEU A 119 -0.94 0.15 -3.04
CA LEU A 119 -2.32 -0.11 -2.61
C LEU A 119 -2.73 0.83 -1.46
N ARG A 120 -1.83 1.08 -0.52
CA ARG A 120 -2.06 2.06 0.56
C ARG A 120 -2.14 3.49 0.04
N ALA A 121 -1.39 3.84 -1.02
CA ALA A 121 -1.58 5.11 -1.72
C ALA A 121 -3.01 5.24 -2.27
N ALA A 122 -3.52 4.20 -2.94
CA ALA A 122 -4.91 4.16 -3.42
C ALA A 122 -5.93 4.30 -2.28
N TRP A 123 -5.68 3.67 -1.12
CA TRP A 123 -6.55 3.82 0.04
C TRP A 123 -6.54 5.24 0.62
N CYS A 124 -5.39 5.92 0.64
CA CYS A 124 -5.33 7.33 1.00
C CYS A 124 -6.12 8.21 0.00
N CYS A 125 -6.03 7.92 -1.31
CA CYS A 125 -6.81 8.66 -2.31
C CYS A 125 -8.33 8.57 -2.08
N VAL A 126 -8.83 7.48 -1.50
CA VAL A 126 -10.24 7.34 -1.14
C VAL A 126 -10.65 8.36 -0.07
N ASP A 127 -9.81 8.56 0.94
CA ASP A 127 -10.05 9.55 1.99
C ASP A 127 -9.84 10.98 1.50
N GLU A 128 -8.97 11.16 0.49
CA GLU A 128 -8.68 12.44 -0.16
C GLU A 128 -9.71 12.82 -1.24
N GLY A 129 -10.52 11.87 -1.70
CA GLY A 129 -11.53 12.07 -2.75
C GLY A 129 -10.98 12.10 -4.17
N ASP A 130 -9.73 11.67 -4.39
CA ASP A 130 -9.08 11.64 -5.70
C ASP A 130 -9.29 10.29 -6.41
N VAL A 131 -10.37 10.22 -7.19
CA VAL A 131 -10.77 9.00 -7.89
C VAL A 131 -9.81 8.63 -9.04
N GLU A 132 -9.16 9.61 -9.65
CA GLU A 132 -8.22 9.37 -10.76
C GLU A 132 -6.92 8.77 -10.22
N ALA A 133 -6.36 9.35 -9.15
CA ALA A 133 -5.20 8.83 -8.45
C ALA A 133 -5.50 7.45 -7.82
N GLU A 134 -6.68 7.25 -7.22
CA GLU A 134 -7.11 5.94 -6.70
C GLU A 134 -7.02 4.85 -7.78
N ARG A 135 -7.57 5.13 -8.98
CA ARG A 135 -7.51 4.18 -10.12
C ARG A 135 -6.10 3.95 -10.61
N TYR A 136 -5.28 5.00 -10.66
CA TYR A 136 -3.88 4.92 -11.04
C TYR A 136 -3.12 3.97 -10.11
N PHE A 137 -3.19 4.22 -8.80
CA PHE A 137 -2.46 3.44 -7.81
C PHE A 137 -2.94 1.99 -7.72
N ARG A 138 -4.26 1.73 -7.78
CA ARG A 138 -4.77 0.35 -7.82
C ARG A 138 -4.27 -0.44 -9.02
N ARG A 139 -4.20 0.19 -10.20
CA ARG A 139 -3.68 -0.47 -11.41
C ARG A 139 -2.22 -0.85 -11.24
N HIS A 140 -1.39 0.05 -10.71
CA HIS A 140 0.03 -0.21 -10.48
C HIS A 140 0.25 -1.26 -9.39
N ALA A 141 -0.52 -1.19 -8.29
CA ALA A 141 -0.49 -2.22 -7.25
C ALA A 141 -0.86 -3.60 -7.81
N ALA A 142 -1.91 -3.68 -8.64
CA ALA A 142 -2.29 -4.93 -9.30
C ALA A 142 -1.13 -5.50 -10.12
N TRP A 143 -0.52 -4.72 -11.02
CA TRP A 143 0.64 -5.16 -11.80
C TRP A 143 1.80 -5.69 -10.95
N MET A 144 2.16 -4.98 -9.88
CA MET A 144 3.26 -5.39 -9.00
C MET A 144 2.92 -6.67 -8.21
N PHE A 145 1.67 -6.86 -7.80
CA PHE A 145 1.23 -8.12 -7.19
C PHE A 145 1.18 -9.28 -8.20
N GLU A 146 0.80 -9.04 -9.45
CA GLU A 146 0.90 -10.04 -10.52
C GLU A 146 2.35 -10.49 -10.72
N GLU A 147 3.29 -9.54 -10.74
CA GLU A 147 4.73 -9.84 -10.83
C GLU A 147 5.19 -10.70 -9.63
N ALA A 148 4.80 -10.32 -8.42
CA ALA A 148 5.14 -11.09 -7.22
C ALA A 148 4.58 -12.53 -7.25
N LEU A 149 3.34 -12.73 -7.73
CA LEU A 149 2.71 -14.04 -7.83
C LEU A 149 3.35 -14.93 -8.91
N ASN A 150 3.90 -14.33 -9.96
CA ASN A 150 4.61 -15.02 -11.04
C ASN A 150 6.06 -15.36 -10.68
N ALA A 151 6.65 -14.68 -9.70
CA ALA A 151 7.97 -15.03 -9.18
C ALA A 151 7.91 -16.36 -8.40
N TYR A 152 8.97 -17.17 -8.51
CA TYR A 152 9.01 -18.53 -7.94
C TYR A 152 8.81 -18.56 -6.42
N ASP A 153 9.40 -17.60 -5.72
CA ASP A 153 9.41 -17.45 -4.26
C ASP A 153 8.91 -16.07 -3.80
N GLY A 154 8.25 -15.30 -4.69
CA GLY A 154 7.80 -13.94 -4.40
C GLY A 154 6.65 -13.85 -3.39
N VAL A 155 5.91 -14.95 -3.18
CA VAL A 155 4.77 -15.00 -2.25
C VAL A 155 4.73 -16.37 -1.56
N PRO A 156 4.70 -16.43 -0.22
CA PRO A 156 4.52 -17.67 0.54
C PRO A 156 3.25 -18.41 0.10
N ARG A 157 3.32 -19.73 0.02
CA ARG A 157 2.26 -20.55 -0.59
C ARG A 157 0.90 -20.36 0.09
N GLU A 158 0.91 -20.23 1.40
CA GLU A 158 -0.25 -20.01 2.27
C GLU A 158 -0.92 -18.64 2.08
N GLU A 159 -0.25 -17.68 1.45
CA GLU A 159 -0.77 -16.33 1.20
C GLU A 159 -1.21 -16.12 -0.26
N ARG A 160 -0.83 -17.04 -1.17
CA ARG A 160 -1.10 -16.92 -2.60
C ARG A 160 -2.59 -16.81 -2.92
N ALA A 161 -3.46 -17.58 -2.26
CA ALA A 161 -4.90 -17.52 -2.49
C ALA A 161 -5.49 -16.12 -2.16
N ILE A 162 -5.09 -15.55 -1.02
CA ILE A 162 -5.52 -14.22 -0.57
C ILE A 162 -5.04 -13.15 -1.55
N LEU A 163 -3.78 -13.24 -1.98
CA LEU A 163 -3.20 -12.26 -2.88
C LEU A 163 -3.79 -12.36 -4.31
N THR A 164 -4.07 -13.57 -4.77
CA THR A 164 -4.76 -13.84 -6.06
C THR A 164 -6.15 -13.22 -6.05
N TYR A 165 -6.90 -13.36 -4.96
CA TYR A 165 -8.18 -12.67 -4.79
C TYR A 165 -8.02 -11.15 -4.82
N LEU A 166 -7.02 -10.61 -4.10
CA LEU A 166 -6.78 -9.17 -4.04
C LEU A 166 -6.51 -8.59 -5.43
N VAL A 167 -5.67 -9.24 -6.25
CA VAL A 167 -5.41 -8.80 -7.62
C VAL A 167 -6.70 -8.73 -8.44
N GLY A 168 -7.55 -9.75 -8.36
CA GLY A 168 -8.86 -9.75 -9.03
C GLY A 168 -9.73 -8.59 -8.57
N GLU A 169 -9.78 -8.32 -7.26
CA GLU A 169 -10.55 -7.22 -6.69
C GLU A 169 -10.03 -5.84 -7.12
N LEU A 170 -8.71 -5.66 -7.25
CA LEU A 170 -8.12 -4.41 -7.75
C LEU A 170 -8.50 -4.16 -9.22
N TRP A 171 -8.40 -5.18 -10.08
CA TRP A 171 -8.85 -5.07 -11.48
C TRP A 171 -10.33 -4.76 -11.59
N ARG A 172 -11.17 -5.43 -10.78
CA ARG A 172 -12.62 -5.18 -10.74
C ARG A 172 -12.91 -3.73 -10.36
N ARG A 173 -12.26 -3.21 -9.32
CA ARG A 173 -12.46 -1.85 -8.80
C ARG A 173 -12.05 -0.76 -9.79
N ILE A 174 -11.11 -1.04 -10.70
CA ILE A 174 -10.76 -0.11 -11.78
C ILE A 174 -11.53 -0.35 -13.09
N GLY A 175 -12.45 -1.32 -13.10
CA GLY A 175 -13.38 -1.59 -14.21
C GLY A 175 -12.93 -2.65 -15.21
N ASP A 176 -11.77 -3.30 -15.01
CA ASP A 176 -11.30 -4.39 -15.88
C ASP A 176 -11.88 -5.74 -15.40
N THR A 177 -13.15 -5.96 -15.74
CA THR A 177 -13.89 -7.16 -15.33
C THR A 177 -13.35 -8.43 -15.97
N THR A 178 -12.75 -8.34 -17.16
CA THR A 178 -12.14 -9.48 -17.86
C THR A 178 -10.93 -10.00 -17.10
N LYS A 179 -9.98 -9.12 -16.72
CA LYS A 179 -8.85 -9.53 -15.89
C LYS A 179 -9.30 -9.99 -14.51
N ALA A 180 -10.25 -9.28 -13.90
CA ALA A 180 -10.77 -9.65 -12.59
C ALA A 180 -11.32 -11.09 -12.58
N ALA A 181 -12.10 -11.48 -13.60
CA ALA A 181 -12.66 -12.82 -13.70
C ALA A 181 -11.58 -13.92 -13.76
N VAL A 182 -10.52 -13.71 -14.54
CA VAL A 182 -9.38 -14.64 -14.63
C VAL A 182 -8.73 -14.84 -13.26
N TRP A 183 -8.49 -13.75 -12.54
CA TRP A 183 -7.90 -13.79 -11.21
C TRP A 183 -8.82 -14.47 -10.18
N PHE A 184 -10.12 -14.15 -10.17
CA PHE A 184 -11.08 -14.79 -9.28
C PHE A 184 -11.21 -16.30 -9.54
N GLU A 185 -11.16 -16.75 -10.79
CA GLU A 185 -11.21 -18.18 -11.14
C GLU A 185 -9.93 -18.93 -10.71
N ALA A 186 -8.79 -18.25 -10.66
CA ALA A 186 -7.52 -18.84 -10.23
C ALA A 186 -7.45 -19.08 -8.71
N VAL A 187 -8.25 -18.37 -7.91
CA VAL A 187 -8.18 -18.40 -6.44
C VAL A 187 -8.26 -19.83 -5.87
N ALA A 188 -9.18 -20.65 -6.35
CA ALA A 188 -9.37 -22.01 -5.84
C ALA A 188 -8.13 -22.91 -6.06
N ASN A 189 -7.33 -22.63 -7.09
CA ASN A 189 -6.11 -23.39 -7.39
C ASN A 189 -4.95 -23.04 -6.45
N GLU A 190 -5.01 -21.87 -5.80
CA GLU A 190 -3.97 -21.35 -4.91
C GLU A 190 -4.24 -21.69 -3.43
N VAL A 191 -5.43 -22.23 -3.12
CA VAL A 191 -5.78 -22.66 -1.76
C VAL A 191 -4.97 -23.87 -1.34
N THR A 192 -4.30 -23.76 -0.21
CA THR A 192 -3.51 -24.83 0.41
C THR A 192 -4.20 -25.46 1.60
N ASP A 193 -5.09 -24.72 2.26
CA ASP A 193 -5.85 -25.16 3.42
C ASP A 193 -7.31 -24.74 3.27
N LEU A 194 -8.12 -25.65 2.75
CA LEU A 194 -9.53 -25.39 2.48
C LEU A 194 -10.30 -25.00 3.75
N GLN A 195 -9.97 -25.56 4.92
CA GLN A 195 -10.71 -25.26 6.16
C GLN A 195 -10.55 -23.79 6.56
N ASN A 196 -9.34 -23.25 6.41
CA ASN A 196 -9.03 -21.87 6.82
C ASN A 196 -9.16 -20.85 5.68
N GLN A 197 -9.18 -21.28 4.41
CA GLN A 197 -9.18 -20.39 3.25
C GLN A 197 -10.46 -20.45 2.42
N GLN A 198 -11.48 -21.24 2.80
CA GLN A 198 -12.77 -21.29 2.10
C GLN A 198 -13.36 -19.89 1.89
N TRP A 199 -13.24 -19.01 2.88
CA TRP A 199 -13.76 -17.63 2.82
C TRP A 199 -13.21 -16.83 1.63
N VAL A 200 -11.98 -17.11 1.17
CA VAL A 200 -11.37 -16.43 0.02
C VAL A 200 -12.01 -16.87 -1.29
N ILE A 201 -12.35 -18.16 -1.41
CA ILE A 201 -13.08 -18.69 -2.57
C ILE A 201 -14.47 -18.05 -2.61
N ASP A 202 -15.17 -18.03 -1.47
CA ASP A 202 -16.51 -17.45 -1.36
C ASP A 202 -16.48 -15.94 -1.67
N ALA A 203 -15.44 -15.23 -1.22
CA ALA A 203 -15.24 -13.82 -1.53
C ALA A 203 -14.99 -13.58 -3.03
N ALA A 204 -14.18 -14.42 -3.68
CA ALA A 204 -13.93 -14.35 -5.11
C ALA A 204 -15.20 -14.57 -5.92
N GLU A 205 -16.00 -15.57 -5.56
CA GLU A 205 -17.29 -15.85 -6.20
C GLU A 205 -18.28 -14.69 -5.99
N GLN A 206 -18.38 -14.17 -4.76
CA GLN A 206 -19.21 -13.02 -4.43
C GLN A 206 -18.83 -11.79 -5.26
N GLN A 207 -17.54 -11.47 -5.37
CA GLN A 207 -17.08 -10.31 -6.15
C GLN A 207 -17.21 -10.51 -7.66
N ARG A 208 -17.21 -11.74 -8.15
CA ARG A 208 -17.46 -12.05 -9.56
C ARG A 208 -18.94 -11.92 -9.93
N LEU A 209 -19.84 -12.40 -9.08
CA LEU A 209 -21.27 -12.50 -9.39
C LEU A 209 -22.07 -11.27 -8.93
N ASN A 210 -21.84 -10.82 -7.69
CA ASN A 210 -22.60 -9.75 -7.05
C ASN A 210 -21.65 -8.86 -6.23
N PRO A 211 -20.84 -8.00 -6.88
CA PRO A 211 -19.82 -7.24 -6.20
C PRO A 211 -20.35 -6.40 -5.05
N ARG A 212 -19.58 -6.35 -3.95
CA ARG A 212 -19.89 -5.54 -2.77
C ARG A 212 -18.71 -4.68 -2.41
N GLU A 213 -18.99 -3.57 -1.74
CA GLU A 213 -17.96 -2.63 -1.31
C GLU A 213 -17.24 -3.07 -0.02
N TRP A 214 -17.97 -3.75 0.86
CA TRP A 214 -17.54 -4.11 2.22
C TRP A 214 -17.67 -5.62 2.43
N PHE A 215 -16.76 -6.18 3.23
CA PHE A 215 -17.01 -7.48 3.86
C PHE A 215 -18.16 -7.33 4.87
N GLY A 216 -19.01 -8.36 4.95
CA GLY A 216 -20.21 -8.40 5.79
C GLY A 216 -20.03 -9.31 6.99
#